data_AF-A0A318NS33-F1
#
_entry.id   AF-A0A318NS33-F1
#
_cell.length_a   1.000
_cell.length_b   1.000
_cell.length_c   1.000
_cell.angle_alpha   90.00
_cell.angle_beta   90.00
_cell.angle_gamma   90.00
#
_symmetry.space_group_name_H-M   'P 1'
#
loop_
_entity.id
_entity.type
_entity.pdbx_description
1 polymer ?
#
loop_
_entity_poly.entity_id
_entity_poly.type
_entity_poly.pdbx_seq_one_letter_code
_entity_poly.pdbx_strand_id
1 'polypeptide(L)'
;MNNESKNTIKALKLSILLNGDYQLKKDENKRPPLGRYNASLGKTLNYLKKVIENNNLIHDTKIYLSNQPNYDGLIDALINFMHSYMAHVETLCGIVVDFYGDDKKITKIKREINKLDSRIYLATIINYIKHSDGSLRTASITGVNNDFVMGFYVEGYSDNAIGPSREVHKHGDDVISINYFIRKVIADIFIVDNFISSNLEQFITTKEEINIDDELFKILTKANELPLKFFDMEFKRKNLLFFMKKGEVKLEHLKFKREMIISGRMSVNFVGDGVTKTFKLPLGAAN
;
A
#
# COMPACT_ATOMS: atom_id res chain seq x y z
N MET A 1 -26.10 -6.79 -20.04
CA MET A 1 -24.74 -6.83 -19.42
C MET A 1 -24.86 -6.32 -18.00
N ASN A 2 -24.69 -7.19 -16.99
CA ASN A 2 -24.90 -6.86 -15.57
C ASN A 2 -23.88 -5.83 -15.06
N ASN A 3 -24.35 -4.85 -14.29
CA ASN A 3 -23.55 -3.81 -13.64
C ASN A 3 -22.45 -4.35 -12.69
N GLU A 4 -22.50 -5.63 -12.32
CA GLU A 4 -21.49 -6.30 -11.48
C GLU A 4 -20.11 -6.44 -12.15
N SER A 5 -20.04 -6.44 -13.49
CA SER A 5 -18.76 -6.63 -14.20
C SER A 5 -17.85 -5.41 -14.16
N LYS A 6 -18.37 -4.21 -13.88
CA LYS A 6 -17.60 -2.96 -13.85
C LYS A 6 -16.70 -2.80 -12.62
N ASN A 7 -16.93 -3.57 -11.56
CA ASN A 7 -16.22 -3.43 -10.29
C ASN A 7 -15.26 -4.59 -9.96
N THR A 8 -15.05 -5.55 -10.87
CA THR A 8 -14.16 -6.70 -10.59
C THR A 8 -12.79 -6.53 -11.24
N ILE A 9 -11.74 -6.33 -10.44
CA ILE A 9 -10.33 -6.30 -10.87
C ILE A 9 -9.78 -7.73 -10.76
N LYS A 10 -9.50 -8.38 -11.90
CA LYS A 10 -9.07 -9.80 -11.98
C LYS A 10 -7.60 -9.96 -11.63
N ALA A 11 -7.30 -10.30 -10.40
CA ALA A 11 -6.06 -9.85 -9.79
C ALA A 11 -4.83 -10.78 -9.93
N LEU A 12 -4.93 -11.87 -10.69
CA LEU A 12 -3.82 -12.81 -10.94
C LEU A 12 -3.66 -13.16 -12.42
N LYS A 13 -3.95 -12.20 -13.29
CA LYS A 13 -3.73 -12.39 -14.73
C LYS A 13 -2.24 -12.43 -15.06
N LEU A 14 -1.39 -11.67 -14.37
CA LEU A 14 -0.02 -11.47 -14.84
C LEU A 14 0.84 -12.72 -14.69
N SER A 15 0.77 -13.44 -13.57
CA SER A 15 1.49 -14.71 -13.40
C SER A 15 1.05 -15.73 -14.44
N ILE A 16 -0.26 -15.88 -14.65
CA ILE A 16 -0.86 -16.76 -15.68
C ILE A 16 -0.28 -16.43 -17.06
N LEU A 17 -0.25 -15.14 -17.38
CA LEU A 17 0.25 -14.64 -18.65
C LEU A 17 1.76 -14.86 -18.81
N LEU A 18 2.56 -14.66 -17.76
CA LEU A 18 4.02 -14.83 -17.77
C LEU A 18 4.48 -16.29 -17.65
N ASN A 19 3.58 -17.23 -17.37
CA ASN A 19 3.86 -18.66 -17.34
C ASN A 19 3.54 -19.36 -18.68
N GLY A 20 2.85 -18.68 -19.60
CA GLY A 20 2.61 -19.20 -20.95
C GLY A 20 3.82 -19.09 -21.87
N ASP A 21 3.66 -19.52 -23.11
CA ASP A 21 4.68 -19.33 -24.14
C ASP A 21 4.65 -17.90 -24.69
N TYR A 22 5.82 -17.28 -24.81
CA TYR A 22 6.00 -15.97 -25.43
C TYR A 22 7.39 -15.83 -26.04
N GLN A 23 7.48 -15.02 -27.09
CA GLN A 23 8.75 -14.65 -27.71
C GLN A 23 9.27 -13.36 -27.08
N LEU A 24 10.37 -13.46 -26.33
CA LEU A 24 11.09 -12.30 -25.81
C LEU A 24 12.06 -11.76 -26.86
N LYS A 25 12.29 -10.45 -26.82
CA LYS A 25 13.54 -9.90 -27.36
C LYS A 25 14.67 -10.41 -26.45
N LYS A 26 15.53 -11.29 -26.97
CA LYS A 26 16.66 -11.89 -26.24
C LYS A 26 17.44 -10.83 -25.46
N ASP A 27 17.55 -11.02 -24.15
CA ASP A 27 18.53 -10.36 -23.29
C ASP A 27 19.10 -11.43 -22.36
N GLU A 28 20.31 -11.91 -22.66
CA GLU A 28 20.89 -13.13 -22.08
C GLU A 28 21.31 -12.98 -20.61
N ASN A 29 21.24 -11.77 -20.04
CA ASN A 29 21.71 -11.46 -18.68
C ASN A 29 20.59 -11.18 -17.66
N LYS A 30 19.32 -11.41 -18.00
CA LYS A 30 18.18 -11.15 -17.10
C LYS A 30 17.46 -12.43 -16.70
N ARG A 31 16.97 -12.47 -15.46
CA ARG A 31 16.01 -13.49 -15.04
C ARG A 31 14.77 -13.44 -15.95
N PRO A 32 14.12 -14.59 -16.23
CA PRO A 32 12.86 -14.62 -16.97
C PRO A 32 11.81 -13.68 -16.35
N PRO A 33 10.90 -13.10 -17.17
CA PRO A 33 9.85 -12.19 -16.70
C PRO A 33 9.07 -12.70 -15.48
N LEU A 34 8.61 -13.96 -15.52
CA LEU A 34 7.91 -14.59 -14.41
C LEU A 34 8.75 -14.62 -13.13
N GLY A 35 10.04 -14.96 -13.26
CA GLY A 35 10.97 -14.98 -12.13
C GLY A 35 11.19 -13.59 -11.51
N ARG A 36 11.24 -12.53 -12.33
CA ARG A 36 11.32 -11.14 -11.83
C ARG A 36 10.02 -10.70 -11.16
N TYR A 37 8.87 -11.03 -11.77
CA TYR A 37 7.56 -10.77 -11.19
C TYR A 37 7.40 -11.44 -9.82
N ASN A 38 7.60 -12.76 -9.74
CA ASN A 38 7.45 -13.52 -8.50
C ASN A 38 8.41 -13.02 -7.40
N ALA A 39 9.67 -12.74 -7.75
CA ALA A 39 10.65 -12.25 -6.77
C ALA A 39 10.28 -10.87 -6.22
N SER A 40 9.84 -9.94 -7.08
CA SER A 40 9.49 -8.58 -6.66
C SER A 40 8.15 -8.53 -5.91
N LEU A 41 7.14 -9.29 -6.35
CA LEU A 41 5.86 -9.41 -5.67
C LEU A 41 6.02 -10.10 -4.31
N GLY A 42 6.72 -11.24 -4.26
CA GLY A 42 6.97 -11.96 -3.01
C GLY A 42 7.68 -11.11 -1.96
N LYS A 43 8.66 -10.29 -2.38
CA LYS A 43 9.30 -9.31 -1.48
C LYS A 43 8.31 -8.26 -0.97
N THR A 44 7.45 -7.74 -1.84
CA THR A 44 6.42 -6.75 -1.49
C THR A 44 5.40 -7.32 -0.51
N LEU A 45 4.90 -8.53 -0.77
CA LEU A 45 3.95 -9.24 0.07
C LEU A 45 4.54 -9.60 1.44
N ASN A 46 5.82 -9.98 1.50
CA ASN A 46 6.49 -10.27 2.77
C ASN A 46 6.58 -9.02 3.67
N TYR A 47 6.93 -7.85 3.14
CA TYR A 47 6.94 -6.63 3.95
C TYR A 47 5.53 -6.17 4.33
N LEU A 48 4.55 -6.32 3.44
CA LEU A 48 3.16 -6.04 3.75
C LEU A 48 2.65 -6.91 4.91
N LYS A 49 2.98 -8.21 4.89
CA LYS A 49 2.69 -9.15 5.96
C LYS A 49 3.29 -8.70 7.30
N LYS A 50 4.54 -8.22 7.29
CA LYS A 50 5.17 -7.64 8.48
C LYS A 50 4.45 -6.38 8.97
N VAL A 51 3.96 -5.51 8.08
CA VAL A 51 3.15 -4.34 8.48
C VAL A 51 1.88 -4.80 9.19
N ILE A 52 1.15 -5.77 8.62
CA ILE A 52 -0.07 -6.34 9.23
C ILE A 52 0.23 -6.95 10.61
N GLU A 53 1.30 -7.75 10.71
CA GLU A 53 1.67 -8.44 11.94
C GLU A 53 2.08 -7.46 13.05
N ASN A 54 2.91 -6.45 12.73
CA ASN A 54 3.27 -5.41 13.71
C ASN A 54 2.06 -4.57 14.11
N ASN A 55 1.17 -4.23 13.17
CA ASN A 55 -0.05 -3.49 13.49
C ASN A 55 -0.93 -4.29 14.47
N ASN A 56 -1.16 -5.58 14.21
CA ASN A 56 -1.94 -6.45 15.09
C ASN A 56 -1.30 -6.59 16.47
N LEU A 57 0.02 -6.77 16.55
CA LEU A 57 0.74 -6.81 17.83
C LEU A 57 0.52 -5.53 18.65
N ILE A 58 0.50 -4.36 18.01
CA ILE A 58 0.22 -3.09 18.69
C ILE A 58 -1.24 -3.03 19.17
N HIS A 59 -2.20 -3.52 18.39
CA HIS A 59 -3.60 -3.63 18.81
C HIS A 59 -3.77 -4.58 20.02
N ASP A 60 -3.04 -5.68 20.06
CA ASP A 60 -3.11 -6.69 21.13
C ASP A 60 -2.36 -6.26 22.40
N THR A 61 -1.29 -5.47 22.24
CA THR A 61 -0.53 -4.86 23.34
C THR A 61 -1.33 -3.70 23.91
N LYS A 62 -2.41 -4.02 24.64
CA LYS A 62 -3.20 -3.03 25.39
C LYS A 62 -2.24 -2.18 26.21
N ILE A 63 -2.27 -0.85 26.00
CA ILE A 63 -1.40 0.21 26.55
C ILE A 63 -1.20 0.16 28.09
N TYR A 64 -1.99 -0.66 28.80
CA TYR A 64 -1.93 -0.84 30.25
C TYR A 64 -0.87 -1.84 30.75
N LEU A 65 -0.24 -2.62 29.87
CA LEU A 65 0.89 -3.49 30.24
C LEU A 65 2.19 -2.73 29.96
N SER A 66 3.10 -2.68 30.93
CA SER A 66 4.33 -1.88 31.00
C SER A 66 5.34 -1.97 29.84
N ASN A 67 5.03 -2.69 28.76
CA ASN A 67 5.83 -2.75 27.54
C ASN A 67 5.19 -1.86 26.47
N GLN A 68 5.88 -0.76 26.13
CA GLN A 68 5.51 0.05 24.96
C GLN A 68 5.43 -0.84 23.72
N PRO A 69 4.38 -0.73 22.89
CA PRO A 69 4.33 -1.44 21.62
C PRO A 69 5.56 -1.10 20.76
N ASN A 70 6.07 -2.08 20.01
CA ASN A 70 7.23 -1.87 19.12
C ASN A 70 6.83 -1.05 17.88
N TYR A 71 6.74 0.28 18.05
CA TYR A 71 6.43 1.21 16.97
C TYR A 71 7.52 1.24 15.89
N ASP A 72 8.78 1.06 16.28
CA ASP A 72 9.92 1.08 15.35
C ASP A 72 9.83 -0.07 14.34
N GLY A 73 9.48 -1.27 14.81
CA GLY A 73 9.26 -2.43 13.94
C GLY A 73 8.15 -2.22 12.92
N LEU A 74 7.09 -1.50 13.29
CA LEU A 74 6.02 -1.12 12.36
C LEU A 74 6.48 -0.09 11.33
N ILE A 75 7.20 0.94 11.77
CA ILE A 75 7.73 2.00 10.90
C ILE A 75 8.72 1.43 9.89
N ASP A 76 9.65 0.59 10.34
CA ASP A 76 10.60 -0.11 9.48
C ASP A 76 9.88 -1.00 8.45
N ALA A 77 8.84 -1.73 8.88
CA ALA A 77 8.03 -2.54 7.97
C ALA A 77 7.32 -1.67 6.92
N LEU A 78 6.77 -0.51 7.31
CA LEU A 78 6.12 0.44 6.39
C LEU A 78 7.12 0.99 5.37
N ILE A 79 8.29 1.47 5.81
CA ILE A 79 9.32 2.01 4.92
C ILE A 79 9.79 0.95 3.93
N ASN A 80 10.13 -0.24 4.42
CA ASN A 80 10.57 -1.34 3.57
C ASN A 80 9.48 -1.78 2.58
N PHE A 81 8.22 -1.80 3.02
CA PHE A 81 7.08 -2.06 2.14
C PHE A 81 7.01 -1.01 1.03
N MET A 82 7.02 0.28 1.35
CA MET A 82 6.93 1.37 0.36
C MET A 82 8.05 1.28 -0.69
N HIS A 83 9.29 1.03 -0.27
CA HIS A 83 10.41 0.81 -1.18
C HIS A 83 10.23 -0.44 -2.05
N SER A 84 9.79 -1.56 -1.46
CA SER A 84 9.57 -2.80 -2.20
C SER A 84 8.44 -2.69 -3.23
N TYR A 85 7.36 -1.97 -2.92
CA TYR A 85 6.28 -1.69 -3.84
C TYR A 85 6.77 -0.86 -5.03
N MET A 86 7.53 0.22 -4.78
CA MET A 86 8.10 1.03 -5.88
C MET A 86 9.02 0.21 -6.78
N ALA A 87 9.89 -0.62 -6.19
CA ALA A 87 10.75 -1.53 -6.94
C ALA A 87 9.96 -2.58 -7.73
N HIS A 88 8.83 -3.06 -7.20
CA HIS A 88 7.94 -3.96 -7.92
C HIS A 88 7.30 -3.28 -9.14
N VAL A 89 6.79 -2.05 -8.98
CA VAL A 89 6.24 -1.28 -10.12
C VAL A 89 7.31 -1.03 -11.20
N GLU A 90 8.55 -0.73 -10.80
CA GLU A 90 9.68 -0.63 -11.74
C GLU A 90 10.01 -1.94 -12.43
N THR A 91 9.94 -3.06 -11.69
CA THR A 91 10.11 -4.41 -12.24
C THR A 91 9.07 -4.71 -13.31
N LEU A 92 7.81 -4.36 -13.06
CA LEU A 92 6.71 -4.49 -14.03
C LEU A 92 6.95 -3.64 -15.28
N CYS A 93 7.43 -2.39 -15.12
CA CYS A 93 7.84 -1.55 -16.24
C CYS A 93 9.00 -2.17 -17.04
N GLY A 94 9.94 -2.83 -16.36
CA GLY A 94 11.04 -3.57 -16.98
C GLY A 94 10.53 -4.77 -17.79
N ILE A 95 9.58 -5.53 -17.25
CA ILE A 95 8.94 -6.65 -17.95
C ILE A 95 8.28 -6.17 -19.25
N VAL A 96 7.57 -5.05 -19.24
CA VAL A 96 6.96 -4.47 -20.45
C VAL A 96 8.00 -4.22 -21.55
N VAL A 97 9.22 -3.79 -21.20
CA VAL A 97 10.29 -3.56 -22.19
C VAL A 97 10.69 -4.85 -22.91
N ASP A 98 10.61 -6.00 -22.26
CA ASP A 98 11.05 -7.27 -22.85
C ASP A 98 10.07 -7.80 -23.91
N PHE A 99 8.80 -7.39 -23.84
CA PHE A 99 7.74 -7.75 -24.78
C PHE A 99 7.56 -6.74 -25.91
N TYR A 100 7.77 -5.46 -25.64
CA TYR A 100 7.56 -4.40 -26.62
C TYR A 100 8.87 -4.01 -27.32
N GLY A 101 8.84 -3.98 -28.64
CA GLY A 101 9.94 -3.43 -29.43
C GLY A 101 9.82 -1.94 -29.78
N ASP A 102 8.72 -1.31 -29.40
CA ASP A 102 8.35 0.06 -29.76
C ASP A 102 8.45 0.99 -28.56
N ASP A 103 9.45 1.88 -28.58
CA ASP A 103 9.70 2.86 -27.53
C ASP A 103 8.51 3.78 -27.26
N LYS A 104 7.65 4.06 -28.27
CA LYS A 104 6.46 4.89 -28.08
C LYS A 104 5.43 4.18 -27.21
N LYS A 105 5.19 2.88 -27.43
CA LYS A 105 4.28 2.07 -26.61
C LYS A 105 4.81 1.91 -25.20
N ILE A 106 6.10 1.59 -25.03
CA ILE A 106 6.76 1.50 -23.71
C ILE A 106 6.61 2.81 -22.95
N THR A 107 6.90 3.94 -23.60
CA THR A 107 6.79 5.27 -22.98
C THR A 107 5.35 5.58 -22.57
N LYS A 108 4.37 5.23 -23.40
CA LYS A 108 2.95 5.40 -23.06
C LYS A 108 2.56 4.59 -21.83
N ILE A 109 2.91 3.31 -21.78
CA ILE A 109 2.61 2.42 -20.65
C ILE A 109 3.25 2.95 -19.36
N LYS A 110 4.54 3.31 -19.41
CA LYS A 110 5.25 3.90 -18.26
C LYS A 110 4.59 5.20 -17.78
N ARG A 111 4.15 6.07 -18.69
CA ARG A 111 3.44 7.32 -18.34
C ARG A 111 2.13 7.04 -17.60
N GLU A 112 1.35 6.06 -18.03
CA GLU A 112 0.10 5.71 -17.35
C GLU A 112 0.34 5.10 -15.96
N ILE A 113 1.34 4.22 -15.81
CA ILE A 113 1.75 3.70 -14.49
C ILE A 113 2.23 4.82 -13.58
N ASN A 114 2.96 5.80 -14.13
CA ASN A 114 3.46 6.95 -13.39
C ASN A 114 2.35 7.89 -12.89
N LYS A 115 1.14 7.81 -13.47
CA LYS A 115 -0.03 8.58 -13.05
C LYS A 115 -0.86 7.90 -11.97
N LEU A 116 -0.54 6.66 -11.59
CA LEU A 116 -1.28 5.95 -10.56
C LEU A 116 -1.13 6.66 -9.21
N ASP A 117 -2.26 6.97 -8.57
CA ASP A 117 -2.32 7.74 -7.31
C ASP A 117 -1.43 7.13 -6.22
N SER A 118 -1.43 5.80 -6.08
CA SER A 118 -0.55 5.06 -5.15
C SER A 118 0.91 5.35 -5.39
N ARG A 119 1.36 5.24 -6.64
CA ARG A 119 2.75 5.43 -7.00
C ARG A 119 3.18 6.88 -6.73
N ILE A 120 2.35 7.85 -7.13
CA ILE A 120 2.62 9.27 -6.86
C ILE A 120 2.71 9.52 -5.36
N TYR A 121 1.73 8.99 -4.62
CA TYR A 121 1.63 9.17 -3.17
C TYR A 121 2.84 8.56 -2.44
N LEU A 122 3.18 7.31 -2.71
CA LEU A 122 4.32 6.62 -2.10
C LEU A 122 5.67 7.22 -2.53
N ALA A 123 5.81 7.61 -3.80
CA ALA A 123 7.01 8.30 -4.27
C ALA A 123 7.21 9.64 -3.55
N THR A 124 6.12 10.37 -3.28
CA THR A 124 6.16 11.64 -2.53
C THR A 124 6.68 11.40 -1.12
N ILE A 125 6.16 10.40 -0.40
CA ILE A 125 6.63 10.02 0.94
C ILE A 125 8.12 9.65 0.92
N ILE A 126 8.50 8.72 0.04
CA ILE A 126 9.88 8.20 -0.02
C ILE A 126 10.86 9.32 -0.36
N ASN A 127 10.55 10.15 -1.35
CA ASN A 127 11.41 11.24 -1.74
C ASN A 127 11.56 12.27 -0.62
N TYR A 128 10.48 12.58 0.09
CA TYR A 128 10.53 13.50 1.22
C TYR A 128 11.43 12.96 2.34
N ILE A 129 11.25 11.70 2.74
CA ILE A 129 12.10 11.03 3.75
C ILE A 129 13.57 11.05 3.31
N LYS A 130 13.84 10.78 2.03
CA LYS A 130 15.20 10.71 1.50
C LYS A 130 15.92 12.06 1.40
N HIS A 131 15.19 13.15 1.13
CA HIS A 131 15.78 14.43 0.74
C HIS A 131 15.58 15.57 1.74
N SER A 132 14.70 15.40 2.73
CA SER A 132 14.29 16.49 3.65
C SER A 132 14.49 16.13 5.12
N ASP A 133 15.34 15.14 5.43
CA ASP A 133 15.50 14.54 6.77
C ASP A 133 14.15 14.16 7.43
N GLY A 134 13.14 13.90 6.61
CA GLY A 134 11.81 13.56 7.06
C GLY A 134 11.79 12.16 7.66
N SER A 135 10.95 11.94 8.67
CA SER A 135 10.80 10.65 9.31
C SER A 135 9.35 10.19 9.26
N LEU A 136 9.13 8.88 9.33
CA LEU A 136 7.78 8.34 9.49
C LEU A 136 7.50 8.22 11.00
N ARG A 137 6.40 8.79 11.46
CA ARG A 137 5.98 8.77 12.86
C ARG A 137 4.63 8.11 13.01
N THR A 138 4.40 7.45 14.14
CA THR A 138 3.10 6.87 14.48
C THR A 138 2.22 7.89 15.20
N ALA A 139 0.92 7.78 14.94
CA ALA A 139 -0.12 8.49 15.65
C ALA A 139 -1.27 7.52 15.91
N SER A 140 -1.96 7.65 17.03
CA SER A 140 -3.06 6.77 17.37
C SER A 140 -4.21 7.52 17.99
N ILE A 141 -5.41 6.96 17.88
CA ILE A 141 -6.57 7.44 18.63
C ILE A 141 -7.14 6.31 19.43
N THR A 142 -7.41 6.61 20.69
CA THR A 142 -8.17 5.73 21.58
C THR A 142 -9.54 6.34 21.81
N GLY A 143 -10.57 5.63 21.37
CA GLY A 143 -11.97 6.00 21.53
C GLY A 143 -12.54 5.59 22.89
N VAL A 144 -13.75 6.06 23.17
CA VAL A 144 -14.44 5.88 24.46
C VAL A 144 -14.71 4.40 24.78
N ASN A 145 -14.91 3.56 23.75
CA ASN A 145 -15.20 2.13 23.90
C ASN A 145 -13.95 1.25 23.89
N ASN A 146 -12.78 1.79 24.24
CA ASN A 146 -11.47 1.16 23.99
C ASN A 146 -11.25 0.78 22.51
N ASP A 147 -12.01 1.41 21.60
CA ASP A 147 -11.69 1.39 20.19
C ASP A 147 -10.31 2.01 20.01
N PHE A 148 -9.52 1.47 19.10
CA PHE A 148 -8.17 1.94 18.83
C PHE A 148 -7.91 1.92 17.33
N VAL A 149 -7.29 2.98 16.82
CA VAL A 149 -6.74 3.01 15.47
C VAL A 149 -5.30 3.46 15.53
N MET A 150 -4.46 2.77 14.79
CA MET A 150 -3.09 3.20 14.51
C MET A 150 -3.02 3.87 13.14
N GLY A 151 -2.24 4.93 13.09
CA GLY A 151 -1.90 5.64 11.89
C GLY A 151 -0.43 6.04 11.85
N PHE A 152 -0.05 6.59 10.73
CA PHE A 152 1.25 7.20 10.55
C PHE A 152 1.15 8.53 9.83
N TYR A 153 2.19 9.34 10.00
CA TYR A 153 2.39 10.56 9.26
C TYR A 153 3.87 10.74 8.93
N VAL A 154 4.16 11.41 7.82
CA VAL A 154 5.50 11.92 7.52
C VAL A 154 5.74 13.21 8.31
N GLU A 155 6.72 13.17 9.20
CA GLU A 155 7.23 14.30 9.97
C GLU A 155 8.05 15.23 9.07
N GLY A 156 7.88 16.52 9.27
CA GLY A 156 8.64 17.58 8.64
C GLY A 156 8.69 18.83 9.51
N TYR A 157 9.55 19.76 9.14
CA TYR A 157 9.68 21.05 9.80
C TYR A 157 8.95 22.14 9.02
N SER A 158 7.99 22.82 9.64
CA SER A 158 7.30 23.96 9.03
C SER A 158 6.75 24.91 10.11
N ASP A 159 6.67 26.20 9.79
CA ASP A 159 6.21 27.25 10.73
C ASP A 159 6.89 27.20 12.11
N ASN A 160 8.20 26.93 12.14
CA ASN A 160 9.00 26.76 13.36
C ASN A 160 8.56 25.61 14.29
N ALA A 161 7.85 24.61 13.76
CA ALA A 161 7.42 23.43 14.51
C ALA A 161 7.71 22.13 13.74
N ILE A 162 7.98 21.06 14.49
CA ILE A 162 8.01 19.70 13.96
C ILE A 162 6.60 19.12 13.98
N GLY A 163 6.14 18.55 12.86
CA GLY A 163 4.83 17.92 12.77
C GLY A 163 4.60 17.32 11.38
N PRO A 164 3.33 17.11 10.96
CA PRO A 164 3.05 16.60 9.62
C PRO A 164 3.59 17.52 8.52
N SER A 165 4.39 16.95 7.61
CA SER A 165 4.88 17.68 6.42
C SER A 165 3.74 18.11 5.52
N ARG A 166 3.64 19.42 5.25
CA ARG A 166 2.66 20.00 4.31
C ARG A 166 2.86 19.57 2.86
N GLU A 167 4.07 19.15 2.50
CA GLU A 167 4.36 18.67 1.14
C GLU A 167 3.74 17.30 0.89
N VAL A 168 3.73 16.45 1.91
CA VAL A 168 3.17 15.10 1.86
C VAL A 168 1.68 15.12 2.18
N HIS A 169 1.28 15.80 3.26
CA HIS A 169 -0.08 15.83 3.77
C HIS A 169 -0.82 17.05 3.26
N LYS A 170 -1.26 16.98 2.00
CA LYS A 170 -2.07 18.04 1.40
C LYS A 170 -3.53 17.90 1.87
N HIS A 171 -4.22 19.03 2.04
CA HIS A 171 -5.67 19.08 2.30
C HIS A 171 -6.17 18.53 3.65
N GLY A 172 -5.34 18.58 4.71
CA GLY A 172 -5.75 18.23 6.08
C GLY A 172 -5.71 16.74 6.40
N ASP A 173 -5.09 15.95 5.51
CA ASP A 173 -4.84 14.52 5.68
C ASP A 173 -3.57 14.25 6.50
N ASP A 174 -3.46 14.87 7.68
CA ASP A 174 -2.24 14.88 8.48
C ASP A 174 -1.83 13.49 9.02
N VAL A 175 -2.76 12.53 9.09
CA VAL A 175 -2.52 11.15 9.53
C VAL A 175 -3.31 10.20 8.65
N ILE A 176 -2.72 9.04 8.38
CA ILE A 176 -3.33 7.97 7.61
C ILE A 176 -3.36 6.70 8.45
N SER A 177 -4.54 6.08 8.55
CA SER A 177 -4.67 4.84 9.30
C SER A 177 -3.98 3.72 8.54
N ILE A 178 -3.32 2.85 9.31
CA ILE A 178 -2.63 1.70 8.76
C ILE A 178 -3.64 0.73 8.14
N ASN A 179 -4.84 0.63 8.73
CA ASN A 179 -5.94 -0.18 8.21
C ASN A 179 -6.40 0.28 6.82
N TYR A 180 -6.54 1.59 6.62
CA TYR A 180 -6.83 2.18 5.31
C TYR A 180 -5.67 1.95 4.34
N PHE A 181 -4.46 2.30 4.77
CA PHE A 181 -3.26 2.22 3.95
C PHE A 181 -3.05 0.82 3.37
N ILE A 182 -3.09 -0.22 4.22
CA ILE A 182 -2.94 -1.63 3.81
C ILE A 182 -3.96 -2.01 2.73
N ARG A 183 -5.25 -1.68 2.93
CA ARG A 183 -6.29 -1.99 1.93
C ARG A 183 -6.06 -1.24 0.63
N LYS A 184 -5.72 0.04 0.72
CA LYS A 184 -5.45 0.86 -0.46
C LYS A 184 -4.31 0.26 -1.29
N VAL A 185 -3.17 -0.01 -0.66
CA VAL A 185 -1.97 -0.47 -1.38
C VAL A 185 -2.10 -1.89 -1.93
N ILE A 186 -2.83 -2.80 -1.27
CA ILE A 186 -3.16 -4.12 -1.83
C ILE A 186 -4.00 -3.96 -3.10
N ALA A 187 -5.04 -3.12 -3.05
CA ALA A 187 -5.84 -2.85 -4.23
C ALA A 187 -5.00 -2.26 -5.37
N ASP A 188 -4.07 -1.36 -5.04
CA ASP A 188 -3.16 -0.75 -6.01
C ASP A 188 -2.21 -1.76 -6.66
N ILE A 189 -1.67 -2.75 -5.93
CA ILE A 189 -0.89 -3.85 -6.52
C ILE A 189 -1.70 -4.53 -7.62
N PHE A 190 -2.95 -4.90 -7.31
CA PHE A 190 -3.82 -5.57 -8.26
C PHE A 190 -4.26 -4.70 -9.44
N ILE A 191 -4.39 -3.39 -9.24
CA ILE A 191 -4.67 -2.44 -10.33
C ILE A 191 -3.49 -2.39 -11.29
N VAL A 192 -2.26 -2.27 -10.77
CA VAL A 192 -1.03 -2.26 -11.58
C VAL A 192 -0.89 -3.58 -12.32
N ASP A 193 -1.04 -4.72 -11.65
CA ASP A 193 -0.93 -6.04 -12.26
C ASP A 193 -1.95 -6.24 -13.38
N ASN A 194 -3.19 -5.81 -13.18
CA ASN A 194 -4.21 -5.85 -14.22
C ASN A 194 -3.86 -4.97 -15.41
N PHE A 195 -3.39 -3.75 -15.15
CA PHE A 195 -2.99 -2.83 -16.20
C PHE A 195 -1.88 -3.41 -17.06
N ILE A 196 -0.84 -3.99 -16.44
CA ILE A 196 0.26 -4.64 -17.15
C ILE A 196 -0.25 -5.85 -17.93
N SER A 197 -1.03 -6.72 -17.27
CA SER A 197 -1.60 -7.93 -17.88
C SER A 197 -2.36 -7.62 -19.16
N SER A 198 -3.23 -6.61 -19.14
CA SER A 198 -4.00 -6.18 -20.32
C SER A 198 -3.11 -5.69 -21.47
N ASN A 199 -1.92 -5.15 -21.18
CA ASN A 199 -0.97 -4.75 -22.21
C ASN A 199 -0.12 -5.94 -22.71
N LEU A 200 0.03 -7.01 -21.94
CA LEU A 200 0.82 -8.18 -22.32
C LEU A 200 0.00 -9.30 -22.99
N GLU A 201 -1.33 -9.30 -22.81
CA GLU A 201 -2.23 -10.35 -23.29
C GLU A 201 -2.09 -10.66 -24.79
N GLN A 202 -1.71 -9.67 -25.62
CA GLN A 202 -1.52 -9.86 -27.05
C GLN A 202 -0.29 -10.70 -27.44
N PHE A 203 0.66 -10.91 -26.53
CA PHE A 203 1.92 -11.62 -26.81
C PHE A 203 1.89 -13.09 -26.41
N ILE A 204 0.77 -13.55 -25.85
CA ILE A 204 0.69 -14.84 -25.17
C ILE A 204 -0.14 -15.79 -26.02
N THR A 205 0.50 -16.88 -26.42
CA THR A 205 -0.10 -17.89 -27.31
C THR A 205 -0.85 -18.97 -26.53
N THR A 206 -0.41 -19.26 -25.30
CA THR A 206 -0.96 -20.31 -24.43
C THR A 206 -1.17 -19.73 -23.03
N LYS A 207 -2.33 -20.04 -22.42
CA LYS A 207 -2.63 -19.66 -21.03
C LYS A 207 -2.58 -20.94 -20.20
N GLU A 208 -1.61 -21.03 -19.29
CA GLU A 208 -1.58 -22.12 -18.31
C GLU A 208 -2.41 -21.73 -17.09
N GLU A 209 -3.19 -22.67 -16.55
CA GLU A 209 -3.87 -22.46 -15.28
C GLU A 209 -2.83 -22.42 -14.15
N ILE A 210 -2.84 -21.34 -13.37
CA ILE A 210 -2.01 -21.22 -12.18
C ILE A 210 -2.91 -21.20 -10.96
N ASN A 211 -2.57 -22.03 -9.97
CA ASN A 211 -3.17 -21.95 -8.65
C ASN A 211 -2.72 -20.68 -7.95
N ILE A 212 -3.67 -19.96 -7.37
CA ILE A 212 -3.36 -18.80 -6.53
C ILE A 212 -2.41 -19.25 -5.42
N ASP A 213 -1.37 -18.45 -5.21
CA ASP A 213 -0.43 -18.63 -4.12
C ASP A 213 -1.17 -18.56 -2.77
N ASP A 214 -1.07 -19.64 -1.98
CA ASP A 214 -1.64 -19.75 -0.64
C ASP A 214 -1.20 -18.60 0.27
N GLU A 215 0.02 -18.07 0.09
CA GLU A 215 0.52 -16.94 0.85
C GLU A 215 -0.23 -15.64 0.52
N LEU A 216 -0.51 -15.40 -0.76
CA LEU A 216 -1.32 -14.25 -1.18
C LEU A 216 -2.72 -14.33 -0.56
N PHE A 217 -3.36 -15.50 -0.64
CA PHE A 217 -4.69 -15.70 -0.03
C PHE A 217 -4.69 -15.42 1.48
N LYS A 218 -3.67 -15.88 2.20
CA LYS A 218 -3.50 -15.60 3.63
C LYS A 218 -3.36 -14.10 3.91
N ILE A 219 -2.59 -13.37 3.09
CA ILE A 219 -2.41 -11.91 3.25
C ILE A 219 -3.72 -11.17 3.02
N LEU A 220 -4.48 -11.52 1.98
CA LEU A 220 -5.78 -10.88 1.70
C LEU A 220 -6.79 -11.14 2.82
N THR A 221 -6.81 -12.36 3.35
CA THR A 221 -7.66 -12.73 4.48
C THR A 221 -7.32 -11.89 5.71
N LYS A 222 -6.04 -11.85 6.10
CA LYS A 222 -5.57 -11.01 7.21
C LYS A 222 -5.88 -9.52 7.00
N ALA A 223 -5.75 -9.02 5.76
CA ALA A 223 -6.05 -7.64 5.45
C ALA A 223 -7.54 -7.30 5.59
N ASN A 224 -8.45 -8.24 5.29
CA ASN A 224 -9.88 -8.07 5.53
C ASN A 224 -10.25 -8.11 7.01
N GLU A 225 -9.54 -8.92 7.81
CA GLU A 225 -9.76 -9.07 9.25
C GLU A 225 -9.33 -7.85 10.07
N LEU A 226 -8.49 -6.98 9.51
CA LEU A 226 -8.11 -5.73 10.16
C LEU A 226 -9.35 -4.90 10.57
N PRO A 227 -9.35 -4.25 11.74
CA PRO A 227 -10.48 -3.46 12.20
C PRO A 227 -10.92 -2.42 11.17
N LEU A 228 -12.24 -2.32 10.96
CA LEU A 228 -12.86 -1.26 10.14
C LEU A 228 -13.01 0.02 10.96
N LYS A 229 -11.89 0.51 11.48
CA LYS A 229 -11.78 1.74 12.26
C LYS A 229 -10.78 2.66 11.56
N PHE A 230 -11.20 3.90 11.31
CA PHE A 230 -10.52 4.88 10.47
C PHE A 230 -10.57 6.27 11.11
N PHE A 231 -9.65 7.14 10.68
CA PHE A 231 -9.71 8.55 11.03
C PHE A 231 -10.88 9.23 10.29
N ASP A 232 -11.36 10.36 10.82
CA ASP A 232 -12.47 11.12 10.24
C ASP A 232 -12.22 11.38 8.75
N MET A 233 -11.12 12.03 8.39
CA MET A 233 -10.85 12.44 7.01
C MET A 233 -10.83 11.28 5.99
N GLU A 234 -10.66 10.04 6.46
CA GLU A 234 -10.64 8.84 5.62
C GLU A 234 -12.03 8.38 5.17
N PHE A 235 -13.14 8.89 5.75
CA PHE A 235 -14.50 8.54 5.31
C PHE A 235 -14.75 8.97 3.85
N LYS A 236 -14.05 10.01 3.39
CA LYS A 236 -14.13 10.51 2.00
C LYS A 236 -13.37 9.64 1.01
N ARG A 237 -12.56 8.70 1.51
CA ARG A 237 -11.67 7.87 0.70
C ARG A 237 -12.35 6.56 0.30
N LYS A 238 -12.01 6.09 -0.90
CA LYS A 238 -12.46 4.78 -1.39
C LYS A 238 -11.75 3.68 -0.60
N ASN A 239 -12.49 3.03 0.28
CA ASN A 239 -12.06 1.82 0.97
C ASN A 239 -12.50 0.59 0.17
N LEU A 240 -11.66 -0.44 0.17
CA LEU A 240 -11.89 -1.67 -0.59
C LEU A 240 -11.79 -2.90 0.32
N LEU A 241 -12.63 -3.88 0.03
CA LEU A 241 -12.60 -5.23 0.58
C LEU A 241 -12.20 -6.22 -0.51
N PHE A 242 -11.55 -7.31 -0.09
CA PHE A 242 -11.06 -8.36 -0.99
C PHE A 242 -11.96 -9.59 -0.88
N PHE A 243 -12.41 -10.13 -2.00
CA PHE A 243 -13.18 -11.38 -1.99
C PHE A 243 -12.59 -12.36 -2.98
N MET A 244 -12.56 -13.63 -2.59
CA MET A 244 -12.13 -14.70 -3.48
C MET A 244 -13.36 -15.39 -4.04
N LYS A 245 -13.49 -15.37 -5.37
CA LYS A 245 -14.62 -16.00 -6.07
C LYS A 245 -14.09 -16.72 -7.30
N LYS A 246 -14.19 -18.06 -7.29
CA LYS A 246 -13.76 -18.93 -8.40
C LYS A 246 -12.27 -18.76 -8.78
N GLY A 247 -11.38 -18.68 -7.79
CA GLY A 247 -9.95 -18.49 -8.06
C GLY A 247 -9.60 -17.11 -8.61
N GLU A 248 -10.47 -16.12 -8.46
CA GLU A 248 -10.19 -14.71 -8.75
C GLU A 248 -10.36 -13.87 -7.48
N VAL A 249 -9.42 -12.96 -7.24
CA VAL A 249 -9.61 -11.88 -6.27
C VAL A 249 -10.54 -10.84 -6.90
N LYS A 250 -11.52 -10.39 -6.12
CA LYS A 250 -12.45 -9.31 -6.44
C LYS A 250 -12.27 -8.18 -5.44
N LEU A 251 -12.37 -6.94 -5.93
CA LEU A 251 -12.34 -5.74 -5.10
C LEU A 251 -13.75 -5.17 -5.00
N GLU A 252 -14.24 -4.96 -3.80
CA GLU A 252 -15.55 -4.32 -3.59
C GLU A 252 -15.41 -3.08 -2.72
N HIS A 253 -16.19 -2.04 -3.03
CA HIS A 253 -16.20 -0.84 -2.21
C HIS A 253 -16.82 -1.12 -0.84
N LEU A 254 -16.06 -0.82 0.20
CA LEU A 254 -16.59 -0.82 1.57
C LEU A 254 -17.65 0.26 1.69
N LYS A 255 -18.86 -0.14 2.08
CA LYS A 255 -19.90 0.81 2.47
C LYS A 255 -19.54 1.37 3.85
N PHE A 256 -18.98 2.56 3.83
CA PHE A 256 -18.53 3.24 5.04
C PHE A 256 -19.73 3.53 5.96
N LYS A 257 -19.58 3.28 7.25
CA LYS A 257 -20.59 3.55 8.28
C LYS A 257 -20.02 4.44 9.36
N ARG A 258 -20.86 5.22 10.05
CA ARG A 258 -20.39 6.23 11.02
C ARG A 258 -19.64 5.61 12.19
N GLU A 259 -20.01 4.40 12.62
CA GLU A 259 -19.32 3.65 13.67
C GLU A 259 -17.90 3.21 13.31
N MET A 260 -17.53 3.32 12.03
CA MET A 260 -16.16 3.08 11.54
C MET A 260 -15.25 4.29 11.77
N ILE A 261 -15.80 5.48 12.03
CA ILE A 261 -15.01 6.66 12.43
C ILE A 261 -14.74 6.56 13.91
N ILE A 262 -13.46 6.66 14.27
CA ILE A 262 -13.07 6.78 15.66
C ILE A 262 -12.88 8.25 16.03
N SER A 263 -13.45 8.63 17.16
CA SER A 263 -13.21 9.90 17.84
C SER A 263 -12.72 9.59 19.24
N GLY A 264 -11.79 10.40 19.75
CA GLY A 264 -11.18 10.13 21.03
C GLY A 264 -9.90 10.90 21.27
N ARG A 265 -9.09 10.41 22.21
CA ARG A 265 -7.81 11.03 22.55
C ARG A 265 -6.75 10.59 21.55
N MET A 266 -6.09 11.58 20.96
CA MET A 266 -4.96 11.33 20.08
C MET A 266 -3.66 11.22 20.90
N SER A 267 -2.85 10.23 20.56
CA SER A 267 -1.52 10.01 21.12
C SER A 267 -0.51 9.98 19.98
N VAL A 268 0.59 10.72 20.16
CA VAL A 268 1.71 10.77 19.23
C VAL A 268 3.01 10.58 19.97
N ASN A 269 3.95 9.90 19.31
CA ASN A 269 5.30 9.73 19.82
C ASN A 269 6.22 10.70 19.09
N PHE A 270 6.70 11.71 19.80
CA PHE A 270 7.77 12.57 19.33
C PHE A 270 9.11 12.08 19.87
N VAL A 271 10.12 12.09 19.01
CA VAL A 271 11.50 11.86 19.44
C VAL A 271 12.18 13.22 19.50
N GLY A 272 12.60 13.62 20.71
CA GLY A 272 13.32 14.87 20.90
C GLY A 272 14.73 14.79 20.30
N ASP A 273 15.12 15.83 19.59
CA ASP A 273 16.48 16.05 19.05
C ASP A 273 17.35 16.89 20.01
N GLY A 274 16.81 17.29 21.18
CA GLY A 274 17.46 18.16 22.15
C GLY A 274 17.48 19.65 21.80
N VAL A 275 16.91 20.04 20.65
CA VAL A 275 16.94 21.42 20.13
C VAL A 275 15.54 21.96 19.86
N THR A 276 14.66 21.14 19.28
CA THR A 276 13.29 21.50 18.92
C THR A 276 12.42 21.68 20.16
N LYS A 277 11.73 22.82 20.21
CA LYS A 277 10.87 23.22 21.33
C LYS A 277 9.38 23.23 21.00
N THR A 278 9.02 23.10 19.72
CA THR A 278 7.65 23.27 19.26
C THR A 278 7.26 22.10 18.37
N PHE A 279 6.17 21.44 18.76
CA PHE A 279 5.62 20.28 18.09
C PHE A 279 4.17 20.55 17.71
N LYS A 280 3.83 20.27 16.45
CA LYS A 280 2.48 20.37 15.93
C LYS A 280 1.86 18.98 15.92
N LEU A 281 0.71 18.85 16.60
CA LEU A 281 -0.07 17.62 16.56
C LEU A 281 -0.66 17.43 15.16
N PRO A 282 -0.62 16.21 14.61
CA PRO A 282 -1.42 15.86 13.45
C PRO A 282 -2.92 16.08 13.73
N LEU A 283 -3.60 16.93 12.95
CA LEU A 283 -4.99 17.27 13.24
C LEU A 283 -5.99 16.33 12.56
N GLY A 284 -5.55 15.13 12.18
CA GLY A 284 -6.31 14.16 11.39
C GLY A 284 -7.58 13.60 12.04
N ALA A 285 -7.89 13.99 13.27
CA ALA A 285 -9.14 13.65 13.93
C ALA A 285 -9.63 14.78 14.85
N ALA A 286 -10.76 15.35 14.43
CA ALA A 286 -11.69 16.19 15.16
C ALA A 286 -11.13 17.14 16.23
N ASN A 287 -11.28 18.44 15.97
CA ASN A 287 -11.49 19.44 17.01
C ASN A 287 -12.72 19.06 17.87
#